data_AF-A0A7G8G752-F1
#
_entry.id   AF-A0A7G8G752-F1
#
_cell.length_a   1.000
_cell.length_b   1.000
_cell.length_c   1.000
_cell.angle_alpha   90.00
_cell.angle_beta   90.00
_cell.angle_gamma   90.00
#
_symmetry.space_group_name_H-M   'P 1'
#
loop_
_entity.id
_entity.type
_entity.pdbx_description
1 polymer ?
#
loop_
_entity_poly.entity_id
_entity_poly.type
_entity_poly.pdbx_seq_one_letter_code
_entity_poly.pdbx_strand_id
1 'polypeptide(L)'
;MEINLAVKAGQTSLTSTWQSITDWGIFPTIDDGGTQKPLTPYWGDVDVYSFDTADDYQLTSYELPYLPDGSLNQAFVDEARQLAILSKGLQTGQSDAAHNRAIAEYWELGDGSPYPSGHWINLTNDILLDSKITISDDIASDLLFAVSQSVRDAGAIGWGLKYNLDTVRPFTAINQLFYGSITPDWEGDDLAQIDDREGWNPYQLRRNYTPPFPDIVSGHSAFSTSSSVV
;
A
#
# COMPACT_ATOMS: atom_id res chain seq x y z
N MET A 1 22.75 -3.58 4.47
CA MET A 1 21.86 -4.53 3.79
C MET A 1 22.56 -5.08 2.56
N GLU A 2 22.88 -6.36 2.59
CA GLU A 2 23.48 -7.07 1.46
C GLU A 2 22.40 -7.84 0.72
N ILE A 3 22.41 -7.79 -0.62
CA ILE A 3 21.49 -8.64 -1.41
C ILE A 3 21.83 -10.11 -1.13
N ASN A 4 20.79 -10.90 -0.92
CA ASN A 4 20.80 -12.35 -0.73
C ASN A 4 21.74 -13.02 -1.76
N LEU A 5 22.72 -13.78 -1.25
CA LEU A 5 23.73 -14.44 -2.08
C LEU A 5 23.14 -15.44 -3.06
N ALA A 6 22.05 -16.12 -2.70
CA ALA A 6 21.37 -17.06 -3.59
C ALA A 6 20.70 -16.33 -4.77
N VAL A 7 20.16 -15.12 -4.54
CA VAL A 7 19.60 -14.27 -5.60
C VAL A 7 20.73 -13.76 -6.50
N LYS A 8 21.82 -13.22 -5.92
CA LYS A 8 23.01 -12.78 -6.66
C LYS A 8 23.62 -13.90 -7.51
N ALA A 9 23.60 -15.14 -7.02
CA ALA A 9 24.13 -16.31 -7.70
C ALA A 9 23.15 -16.95 -8.70
N GLY A 10 21.92 -16.44 -8.84
CA GLY A 10 20.88 -17.00 -9.70
C GLY A 10 20.37 -18.38 -9.25
N GLN A 11 20.57 -18.73 -7.98
CA GLN A 11 20.13 -20.00 -7.38
C GLN A 11 18.66 -19.96 -6.93
N THR A 12 18.14 -18.75 -6.71
CA THR A 12 16.73 -18.50 -6.39
C THR A 12 16.27 -17.19 -7.01
N SER A 13 14.96 -17.04 -7.15
CA SER A 13 14.32 -15.82 -7.66
C SER A 13 13.47 -15.16 -6.59
N LEU A 14 13.42 -13.83 -6.63
CA LEU A 14 12.46 -13.04 -5.85
C LEU A 14 11.05 -13.29 -6.36
N THR A 15 10.09 -13.29 -5.44
CA THR A 15 8.68 -13.27 -5.78
C THR A 15 8.34 -11.92 -6.42
N SER A 16 7.79 -11.95 -7.64
CA SER A 16 7.33 -10.75 -8.33
C SER A 16 5.85 -10.45 -8.08
N THR A 17 5.08 -11.46 -7.71
CA THR A 17 3.64 -11.37 -7.54
C THR A 17 3.20 -11.14 -6.09
N TRP A 18 2.00 -10.62 -5.88
CA TRP A 18 1.40 -10.58 -4.56
C TRP A 18 1.13 -12.00 -4.08
N GLN A 19 1.43 -12.26 -2.82
CA GLN A 19 1.10 -13.51 -2.14
C GLN A 19 0.49 -13.15 -0.80
N SER A 20 -0.50 -13.92 -0.37
CA SER A 20 -0.97 -13.86 1.01
C SER A 20 0.20 -14.18 1.93
N ILE A 21 0.37 -13.43 3.02
CA ILE A 21 1.33 -13.85 4.05
C ILE A 21 0.92 -15.23 4.62
N THR A 22 -0.37 -15.59 4.56
CA THR A 22 -0.81 -16.95 4.90
C THR A 22 -0.28 -18.03 3.97
N ASP A 23 -0.10 -17.73 2.69
CA ASP A 23 0.48 -18.68 1.74
C ASP A 23 2.00 -18.84 1.93
N TRP A 24 2.62 -17.93 2.67
CA TRP A 24 4.01 -18.04 3.12
C TRP A 24 4.19 -18.95 4.34
N GLY A 25 3.13 -19.62 4.78
CA GLY A 25 3.14 -20.45 5.99
C GLY A 25 3.06 -19.61 7.28
N ILE A 26 2.70 -18.34 7.15
CA ILE A 26 2.58 -17.40 8.25
C ILE A 26 1.10 -17.32 8.63
N PHE A 27 0.75 -17.63 9.88
CA PHE A 27 -0.65 -17.63 10.30
C PHE A 27 -0.89 -16.53 11.32
N PRO A 28 -1.21 -15.28 10.88
CA PRO A 28 -1.59 -14.22 11.79
C PRO A 28 -2.77 -14.68 12.65
N THR A 29 -2.74 -14.28 13.92
CA THR A 29 -3.90 -14.48 14.79
C THR A 29 -5.09 -13.65 14.28
N ILE A 30 -6.29 -13.92 14.79
CA ILE A 30 -7.45 -13.09 14.44
C ILE A 30 -7.26 -11.63 14.87
N ASP A 31 -6.54 -11.41 15.96
CA ASP A 31 -6.20 -10.07 16.47
C ASP A 31 -5.18 -9.36 15.56
N ASP A 32 -4.38 -10.14 14.82
CA ASP A 32 -3.42 -9.71 13.80
C ASP A 32 -3.99 -9.78 12.37
N GLY A 33 -5.31 -9.74 12.20
CA GLY A 33 -5.99 -9.66 10.90
C GLY A 33 -6.34 -11.01 10.26
N GLY A 34 -5.89 -12.12 10.85
CA GLY A 34 -6.26 -13.48 10.44
C GLY A 34 -5.78 -13.87 9.04
N THR A 35 -6.43 -14.90 8.46
CA THR A 35 -6.09 -15.40 7.12
C THR A 35 -6.39 -14.36 6.06
N GLN A 36 -5.36 -13.97 5.31
CA GLN A 36 -5.50 -13.05 4.20
C GLN A 36 -6.12 -13.74 2.99
N LYS A 37 -7.13 -13.08 2.39
CA LYS A 37 -7.75 -13.43 1.12
C LYS A 37 -7.77 -12.19 0.23
N PRO A 38 -7.56 -12.34 -1.10
CA PRO A 38 -7.65 -11.22 -2.03
C PRO A 38 -8.91 -10.37 -1.80
N LEU A 39 -8.71 -9.12 -1.42
CA LEU A 39 -9.82 -8.21 -1.14
C LEU A 39 -10.39 -7.67 -2.46
N THR A 40 -11.65 -8.04 -2.73
CA THR A 40 -12.45 -7.56 -3.87
C THR A 40 -11.72 -7.64 -5.22
N PRO A 41 -11.25 -8.82 -5.67
CA PRO A 41 -10.40 -8.95 -6.86
C PRO A 41 -11.05 -8.51 -8.17
N TYR A 42 -12.38 -8.55 -8.25
CA TYR A 42 -13.15 -8.13 -9.42
C TYR A 42 -13.63 -6.67 -9.33
N TRP A 43 -13.11 -5.87 -8.40
CA TRP A 43 -13.53 -4.47 -8.26
C TRP A 43 -13.09 -3.61 -9.45
N GLY A 44 -12.13 -4.06 -10.26
CA GLY A 44 -11.81 -3.43 -11.53
C GLY A 44 -12.93 -3.52 -12.57
N ASP A 45 -13.86 -4.47 -12.43
CA ASP A 45 -14.95 -4.71 -13.39
C ASP A 45 -16.22 -3.90 -13.07
N VAL A 46 -16.20 -3.06 -12.03
CA VAL A 46 -17.37 -2.25 -11.66
C VAL A 46 -17.53 -1.07 -12.63
N ASP A 47 -18.77 -0.73 -12.95
CA ASP A 47 -19.07 0.41 -13.81
C ASP A 47 -18.51 1.71 -13.22
N VAL A 48 -17.85 2.47 -14.09
CA VAL A 48 -17.35 3.83 -13.89
C VAL A 48 -18.32 4.85 -14.49
N TYR A 49 -18.24 6.11 -14.05
CA TYR A 49 -19.19 7.15 -14.47
C TYR A 49 -18.55 8.31 -15.20
N SER A 50 -17.29 8.61 -14.92
CA SER A 50 -16.62 9.80 -15.45
C SER A 50 -15.98 9.59 -16.83
N PHE A 51 -15.88 8.34 -17.29
CA PHE A 51 -15.24 7.92 -18.55
C PHE A 51 -15.80 6.56 -19.00
N ASP A 52 -15.45 6.14 -20.22
CA ASP A 52 -16.04 4.96 -20.86
C ASP A 52 -15.55 3.62 -20.26
N THR A 53 -14.26 3.52 -19.92
CA THR A 53 -13.67 2.33 -19.27
C THR A 53 -12.46 2.68 -18.39
N ALA A 54 -12.29 1.92 -17.29
CA ALA A 54 -11.10 2.01 -16.45
C ALA A 54 -9.83 1.52 -17.17
N ASP A 55 -9.97 0.73 -18.23
CA ASP A 55 -8.85 0.18 -19.01
C ASP A 55 -8.02 1.26 -19.70
N ASP A 56 -8.56 2.45 -19.89
CA ASP A 56 -7.83 3.58 -20.48
C ASP A 56 -6.72 4.10 -19.55
N TYR A 57 -6.78 3.78 -18.25
CA TYR A 57 -5.85 4.26 -17.23
C TYR A 57 -4.78 3.22 -16.92
N GLN A 58 -3.77 3.14 -17.79
CA GLN A 58 -2.61 2.26 -17.63
C GLN A 58 -1.40 3.00 -17.05
N LEU A 59 -0.58 2.28 -16.28
CA LEU A 59 0.71 2.82 -15.83
C LEU A 59 1.72 2.83 -16.98
N THR A 60 2.44 3.94 -17.13
CA THR A 60 3.53 4.05 -18.12
C THR A 60 4.85 3.47 -17.62
N SER A 61 5.03 3.36 -16.31
CA SER A 61 6.24 2.83 -15.68
C SER A 61 5.96 2.39 -14.24
N TYR A 62 6.56 1.28 -13.85
CA TYR A 62 6.61 0.76 -12.50
C TYR A 62 7.80 -0.21 -12.39
N GLU A 63 8.33 -0.37 -11.19
CA GLU A 63 9.51 -1.21 -10.96
C GLU A 63 9.08 -2.61 -10.51
N LEU A 64 9.59 -3.63 -11.20
CA LEU A 64 9.48 -5.03 -10.80
C LEU A 64 10.84 -5.56 -10.36
N PRO A 65 10.92 -6.69 -9.63
CA PRO A 65 12.20 -7.25 -9.17
C PRO A 65 13.19 -7.57 -10.29
N TYR A 66 12.71 -7.89 -11.49
CA TYR A 66 13.52 -8.26 -12.63
C TYR A 66 13.16 -7.45 -13.88
N LEU A 67 14.17 -7.10 -14.66
CA LEU A 67 14.02 -6.52 -16.00
C LEU A 67 13.57 -7.61 -17.00
N PRO A 68 13.09 -7.24 -18.20
CA PRO A 68 12.67 -8.20 -19.22
C PRO A 68 13.76 -9.20 -19.64
N ASP A 69 15.03 -8.85 -19.47
CA ASP A 69 16.16 -9.74 -19.74
C ASP A 69 16.48 -10.72 -18.59
N GLY A 70 15.69 -10.68 -17.50
CA GLY A 70 15.83 -11.52 -16.32
C GLY A 70 16.88 -11.03 -15.32
N SER A 71 17.59 -9.93 -15.60
CA SER A 71 18.53 -9.34 -14.66
C SER A 71 17.80 -8.67 -13.49
N LEU A 72 18.42 -8.69 -12.31
CA LEU A 72 17.87 -8.03 -11.12
C LEU A 72 17.77 -6.52 -11.38
N ASN A 73 16.57 -5.97 -11.18
CA ASN A 73 16.32 -4.56 -11.40
C ASN A 73 16.89 -3.72 -10.25
N GLN A 74 17.91 -2.92 -10.54
CA GLN A 74 18.56 -2.11 -9.50
C GLN A 74 17.64 -0.99 -8.96
N ALA A 75 16.71 -0.48 -9.77
CA ALA A 75 15.76 0.53 -9.30
C ALA A 75 14.84 -0.04 -8.21
N PHE A 76 14.28 -1.24 -8.43
CA PHE A 76 13.50 -1.96 -7.43
C PHE A 76 14.31 -2.25 -6.15
N VAL A 77 15.57 -2.66 -6.31
CA VAL A 77 16.48 -2.89 -5.17
C VAL A 77 16.68 -1.62 -4.35
N ASP A 78 16.82 -0.47 -5.02
CA ASP A 78 17.06 0.81 -4.37
C ASP A 78 15.79 1.33 -3.67
N GLU A 79 14.60 1.13 -4.24
CA GLU A 79 13.32 1.41 -3.57
C GLU A 79 13.15 0.57 -2.29
N ALA A 80 13.46 -0.74 -2.36
CA ALA A 80 13.42 -1.62 -1.20
C ALA A 80 14.40 -1.18 -0.09
N ARG A 81 15.62 -0.75 -0.46
CA ARG A 81 16.58 -0.17 0.49
C ARG A 81 16.07 1.12 1.09
N GLN A 82 15.48 2.00 0.28
CA GLN A 82 14.95 3.27 0.73
C GLN A 82 13.86 3.06 1.79
N LEU A 83 12.96 2.08 1.59
CA LEU A 83 11.92 1.74 2.57
C LEU A 83 12.49 1.23 3.90
N ALA A 84 13.49 0.34 3.87
CA ALA A 84 14.14 -0.13 5.10
C ALA A 84 14.87 1.02 5.83
N ILE A 85 15.56 1.90 5.10
CA ILE A 85 16.21 3.08 5.68
C ILE A 85 15.17 4.07 6.25
N LEU A 86 14.04 4.26 5.57
CA LEU A 86 12.93 5.07 6.04
C LEU A 86 12.37 4.52 7.36
N SER A 87 12.21 3.19 7.49
CA SER A 87 11.78 2.54 8.73
C SER A 87 12.70 2.91 9.90
N LYS A 88 14.03 2.86 9.69
CA LYS A 88 15.00 3.31 10.71
C LYS A 88 14.78 4.76 11.16
N GLY A 89 14.33 5.63 10.27
CA GLY A 89 14.01 7.02 10.57
C GLY A 89 12.79 7.21 11.49
N LEU A 90 11.99 6.16 11.70
CA LEU A 90 10.85 6.14 12.60
C LEU A 90 11.21 5.69 14.04
N GLN A 91 12.48 5.31 14.28
CA GLN A 91 12.97 4.91 15.61
C GLN A 91 12.78 6.03 16.65
N THR A 92 12.46 5.63 17.87
CA THR A 92 12.38 6.57 19.01
C THR A 92 13.73 7.28 19.21
N GLY A 93 13.70 8.61 19.25
CA GLY A 93 14.90 9.44 19.40
C GLY A 93 15.45 10.01 18.09
N GLN A 94 14.96 9.57 16.93
CA GLN A 94 15.23 10.25 15.65
C GLN A 94 14.42 11.54 15.53
N SER A 95 14.97 12.53 14.81
CA SER A 95 14.22 13.75 14.47
C SER A 95 12.99 13.37 13.65
N ASP A 96 11.85 14.00 13.96
CA ASP A 96 10.58 13.84 13.25
C ASP A 96 9.96 12.43 13.31
N ALA A 97 10.59 11.45 13.96
CA ALA A 97 10.04 10.09 14.08
C ALA A 97 8.62 10.07 14.65
N ALA A 98 8.36 10.81 15.73
CA ALA A 98 7.02 10.89 16.30
C ALA A 98 6.00 11.51 15.33
N HIS A 99 6.41 12.52 14.56
CA HIS A 99 5.55 13.16 13.58
C HIS A 99 5.25 12.23 12.40
N ASN A 100 6.26 11.57 11.85
CA ASN A 100 6.12 10.64 10.73
C ASN A 100 5.30 9.40 11.12
N ARG A 101 5.47 8.89 12.35
CA ARG A 101 4.62 7.83 12.90
C ARG A 101 3.16 8.26 13.04
N ALA A 102 2.93 9.48 13.54
CA ALA A 102 1.58 10.04 13.61
C ALA A 102 0.95 10.23 12.22
N ILE A 103 1.72 10.66 11.21
CA ILE A 103 1.25 10.73 9.81
C ILE A 103 0.88 9.34 9.30
N ALA A 104 1.74 8.34 9.53
CA ALA A 104 1.48 6.97 9.09
C ALA A 104 0.21 6.41 9.73
N GLU A 105 0.02 6.58 11.04
CA GLU A 105 -1.20 6.15 11.76
C GLU A 105 -2.45 6.91 11.33
N TYR A 106 -2.34 8.23 11.12
CA TYR A 106 -3.46 9.05 10.68
C TYR A 106 -4.00 8.60 9.32
N TRP A 107 -3.10 8.33 8.38
CA TRP A 107 -3.46 7.90 7.03
C TRP A 107 -3.70 6.40 6.89
N GLU A 108 -3.30 5.59 7.87
CA GLU A 108 -3.62 4.16 7.89
C GLU A 108 -5.12 3.92 8.12
N LEU A 109 -5.81 4.86 8.77
CA LEU A 109 -7.26 4.82 9.00
C LEU A 109 -7.68 3.54 9.73
N GLY A 110 -7.14 3.40 10.94
CA GLY A 110 -7.39 2.26 11.81
C GLY A 110 -8.84 2.05 12.25
N ASP A 111 -9.03 1.11 13.17
CA ASP A 111 -10.33 0.56 13.55
C ASP A 111 -11.38 1.63 13.89
N GLY A 112 -12.57 1.47 13.33
CA GLY A 112 -13.70 2.38 13.56
C GLY A 112 -13.69 3.64 12.70
N SER A 113 -12.63 3.88 11.92
CA SER A 113 -12.61 4.91 10.89
C SER A 113 -13.10 4.35 9.53
N PRO A 114 -13.64 5.19 8.63
CA PRO A 114 -13.91 4.75 7.27
C PRO A 114 -12.60 4.46 6.54
N TYR A 115 -12.62 3.47 5.65
CA TYR A 115 -11.54 3.23 4.68
C TYR A 115 -11.25 4.49 3.84
N PRO A 116 -10.08 4.58 3.16
CA PRO A 116 -9.62 5.81 2.50
C PRO A 116 -10.65 6.55 1.65
N SER A 117 -11.41 5.84 0.82
CA SER A 117 -12.47 6.45 0.00
C SER A 117 -13.56 7.12 0.85
N GLY A 118 -13.99 6.47 1.93
CA GLY A 118 -14.97 7.02 2.87
C GLY A 118 -14.40 8.14 3.74
N HIS A 119 -13.10 8.13 4.04
CA HIS A 119 -12.43 9.23 4.74
C HIS A 119 -12.57 10.54 3.96
N TRP A 120 -12.35 10.51 2.64
CA TRP A 120 -12.51 11.69 1.80
C TRP A 120 -13.96 12.19 1.72
N ILE A 121 -14.94 11.28 1.67
CA ILE A 121 -16.37 11.65 1.74
C ILE A 121 -16.69 12.31 3.10
N ASN A 122 -16.16 11.79 4.20
CA ASN A 122 -16.33 12.40 5.52
C ASN A 122 -15.68 13.78 5.60
N LEU A 123 -14.46 13.94 5.07
CA LEU A 123 -13.79 15.24 5.03
C LEU A 123 -14.59 16.26 4.21
N THR A 124 -15.21 15.84 3.10
CA THR A 124 -16.12 16.70 2.35
C THR A 124 -17.30 17.17 3.21
N ASN A 125 -17.91 16.29 3.99
CA ASN A 125 -18.97 16.68 4.93
C ASN A 125 -18.45 17.68 5.98
N ASP A 126 -17.26 17.45 6.54
CA ASP A 126 -16.66 18.35 7.52
C ASP A 126 -16.40 19.75 6.93
N ILE A 127 -15.90 19.83 5.69
CA ILE A 127 -15.68 21.10 4.97
C ILE A 127 -17.00 21.84 4.75
N LEU A 128 -18.07 21.13 4.34
CA LEU A 128 -19.40 21.72 4.15
C LEU A 128 -19.94 22.28 5.46
N LEU A 129 -19.83 21.53 6.56
CA LEU A 129 -20.28 21.94 7.88
C LEU A 129 -19.51 23.17 8.40
N ASP A 130 -18.18 23.18 8.28
CA ASP A 130 -17.33 24.31 8.70
C ASP A 130 -17.63 25.56 7.86
N SER A 131 -17.91 25.36 6.57
CA SER A 131 -18.33 26.42 5.64
C SER A 131 -19.78 26.87 5.83
N LYS A 132 -20.54 26.23 6.74
CA LYS A 132 -21.97 26.47 6.99
C LYS A 132 -22.84 26.28 5.75
N ILE A 133 -22.40 25.43 4.83
CA ILE A 133 -23.16 25.00 3.66
C ILE A 133 -24.05 23.84 4.09
N THR A 134 -25.30 23.89 3.69
CA THR A 134 -26.34 22.92 4.07
C THR A 134 -26.78 22.10 2.87
N ILE A 135 -27.52 21.02 3.09
CA ILE A 135 -28.05 20.20 2.00
C ILE A 135 -29.06 20.93 1.10
N SER A 136 -29.61 22.07 1.55
CA SER A 136 -30.45 22.92 0.70
C SER A 136 -29.66 23.81 -0.26
N ASP A 137 -28.34 23.89 -0.10
CA ASP A 137 -27.46 24.55 -1.05
C ASP A 137 -27.06 23.53 -2.11
N ASP A 138 -27.36 23.79 -3.39
CA ASP A 138 -27.08 22.86 -4.50
C ASP A 138 -25.61 22.40 -4.52
N ILE A 139 -24.69 23.30 -4.15
CA ILE A 139 -23.25 23.02 -4.06
C ILE A 139 -22.90 21.88 -3.08
N ALA A 140 -23.69 21.67 -2.02
CA ALA A 140 -23.46 20.55 -1.11
C ALA A 140 -23.69 19.22 -1.81
N SER A 141 -24.79 19.12 -2.57
CA SER A 141 -25.13 17.92 -3.33
C SER A 141 -24.12 17.68 -4.46
N ASP A 142 -23.75 18.74 -5.17
CA ASP A 142 -22.76 18.67 -6.25
C ASP A 142 -21.40 18.17 -5.74
N LEU A 143 -20.91 18.73 -4.63
CA LEU A 143 -19.61 18.36 -4.07
C LEU A 143 -19.60 16.91 -3.53
N LEU A 144 -20.63 16.52 -2.78
CA LEU A 144 -20.76 15.15 -2.28
C LEU A 144 -20.87 14.14 -3.41
N PHE A 145 -21.64 14.46 -4.46
CA PHE A 145 -21.79 13.61 -5.63
C PHE A 145 -20.45 13.48 -6.38
N ALA A 146 -19.78 14.59 -6.66
CA ALA A 146 -18.53 14.62 -7.38
C ALA A 146 -17.41 13.85 -6.65
N VAL A 147 -17.25 14.05 -5.34
CA VAL A 147 -16.26 13.31 -4.54
C VAL A 147 -16.62 11.83 -4.46
N SER A 148 -17.89 11.48 -4.25
CA SER A 148 -18.32 10.08 -4.21
C SER A 148 -18.09 9.36 -5.54
N GLN A 149 -18.33 10.04 -6.66
CA GLN A 149 -18.05 9.52 -7.99
C GLN A 149 -16.54 9.38 -8.24
N SER A 150 -15.74 10.39 -7.84
CA SER A 150 -14.29 10.37 -8.06
C SER A 150 -13.61 9.24 -7.30
N VAL A 151 -13.96 9.02 -6.02
CA VAL A 151 -13.39 7.90 -5.26
C VAL A 151 -13.88 6.55 -5.75
N ARG A 152 -15.10 6.45 -6.28
CA ARG A 152 -15.60 5.21 -6.88
C ARG A 152 -14.80 4.84 -8.13
N ASP A 153 -14.67 5.78 -9.06
CA ASP A 153 -13.96 5.57 -10.33
C ASP A 153 -12.46 5.33 -10.09
N ALA A 154 -11.84 6.06 -9.15
CA ALA A 154 -10.47 5.80 -8.71
C ALA A 154 -10.29 4.40 -8.09
N GLY A 155 -11.32 3.90 -7.40
CA GLY A 155 -11.33 2.54 -6.86
C GLY A 155 -11.35 1.48 -7.96
N ALA A 156 -12.18 1.66 -8.99
CA ALA A 156 -12.23 0.76 -10.14
C ALA A 156 -10.87 0.69 -10.86
N ILE A 157 -10.29 1.85 -11.20
CA ILE A 157 -8.96 1.94 -11.83
C ILE A 157 -7.89 1.30 -10.91
N GLY A 158 -7.86 1.70 -9.64
CA GLY A 158 -6.84 1.25 -8.70
C GLY A 158 -6.86 -0.26 -8.47
N TRP A 159 -8.04 -0.86 -8.33
CA TRP A 159 -8.16 -2.31 -8.17
C TRP A 159 -7.93 -3.06 -9.48
N GLY A 160 -8.39 -2.53 -10.61
CA GLY A 160 -8.08 -3.10 -11.93
C GLY A 160 -6.57 -3.20 -12.15
N LEU A 161 -5.83 -2.11 -11.91
CA LEU A 161 -4.36 -2.10 -11.99
C LEU A 161 -3.73 -3.06 -10.98
N LYS A 162 -4.18 -3.08 -9.73
CA LYS A 162 -3.65 -3.99 -8.70
C LYS A 162 -3.69 -5.44 -9.14
N TYR A 163 -4.85 -5.92 -9.56
CA TYR A 163 -5.02 -7.32 -9.92
C TYR A 163 -4.53 -7.66 -11.33
N ASN A 164 -4.34 -6.67 -12.21
CA ASN A 164 -3.68 -6.86 -13.50
C ASN A 164 -2.16 -6.99 -13.35
N LEU A 165 -1.54 -6.09 -12.58
CA LEU A 165 -0.09 -6.06 -12.37
C LEU A 165 0.38 -7.08 -11.33
N ASP A 166 -0.49 -7.43 -10.39
CA ASP A 166 -0.31 -8.43 -9.35
C ASP A 166 1.01 -8.25 -8.57
N THR A 167 1.44 -7.02 -8.27
CA THR A 167 2.80 -6.78 -7.76
C THR A 167 3.00 -7.18 -6.29
N VAL A 168 4.19 -7.73 -6.00
CA VAL A 168 4.67 -8.09 -4.66
C VAL A 168 4.70 -6.91 -3.66
N ARG A 169 4.50 -7.19 -2.37
CA ARG A 169 4.52 -6.21 -1.27
C ARG A 169 5.91 -6.05 -0.63
N PRO A 170 6.21 -4.89 -0.02
CA PRO A 170 7.51 -4.61 0.60
C PRO A 170 7.98 -5.63 1.63
N PHE A 171 7.09 -6.12 2.52
CA PHE A 171 7.46 -7.13 3.52
C PHE A 171 8.10 -8.36 2.87
N THR A 172 7.44 -8.93 1.86
CA THR A 172 7.94 -10.06 1.08
C THR A 172 9.24 -9.72 0.35
N ALA A 173 9.23 -8.60 -0.37
CA ALA A 173 10.35 -8.22 -1.23
C ALA A 173 11.62 -7.96 -0.43
N ILE A 174 11.56 -7.17 0.64
CA ILE A 174 12.71 -6.82 1.49
C ILE A 174 13.27 -8.07 2.18
N ASN A 175 12.42 -8.90 2.77
CA ASN A 175 12.87 -10.10 3.48
C ASN A 175 13.50 -11.15 2.56
N GLN A 176 13.05 -11.29 1.31
CA GLN A 176 13.72 -12.16 0.32
C GLN A 176 15.00 -11.54 -0.25
N LEU A 177 14.93 -10.24 -0.58
CA LEU A 177 16.03 -9.53 -1.22
C LEU A 177 17.24 -9.41 -0.29
N PHE A 178 17.03 -9.21 1.00
CA PHE A 178 18.08 -9.05 2.00
C PHE A 178 18.22 -10.25 2.95
N TYR A 179 17.60 -11.39 2.61
CA TYR A 179 17.58 -12.60 3.44
C TYR A 179 18.95 -12.93 4.04
N GLY A 180 18.99 -13.09 5.37
CA GLY A 180 20.21 -13.40 6.12
C GLY A 180 21.13 -12.19 6.36
N SER A 181 20.72 -10.97 5.99
CA SER A 181 21.45 -9.74 6.25
C SER A 181 20.71 -8.83 7.23
N ILE A 182 21.49 -8.02 7.96
CA ILE A 182 20.94 -7.02 8.88
C ILE A 182 20.30 -5.87 8.09
N THR A 183 19.04 -5.60 8.42
CA THR A 183 18.13 -4.67 7.78
C THR A 183 17.69 -3.61 8.82
N PRO A 184 17.85 -2.31 8.52
CA PRO A 184 17.39 -1.26 9.42
C PRO A 184 15.89 -1.30 9.62
N ASP A 185 15.45 -1.12 10.86
CA ASP A 185 14.03 -1.11 11.21
C ASP A 185 13.72 -0.10 12.35
N TRP A 186 12.45 0.28 12.50
CA TRP A 186 11.96 1.24 13.48
C TRP A 186 12.00 0.73 14.94
N GLU A 187 12.08 -0.58 15.17
CA GLU A 187 12.26 -1.18 16.51
C GLU A 187 13.74 -1.44 16.86
N GLY A 188 14.63 -1.35 15.87
CA GLY A 188 16.03 -1.73 15.96
C GLY A 188 16.44 -2.51 14.72
N ASP A 189 17.72 -2.54 14.34
CA ASP A 189 18.12 -3.31 13.15
C ASP A 189 17.80 -4.80 13.34
N ASP A 190 17.19 -5.44 12.33
CA ASP A 190 16.70 -6.82 12.40
C ASP A 190 17.28 -7.70 11.29
N LEU A 191 17.23 -9.02 11.45
CA LEU A 191 17.63 -9.97 10.42
C LEU A 191 16.50 -10.10 9.39
N ALA A 192 16.77 -9.81 8.12
CA ALA A 192 15.79 -10.09 7.08
C ALA A 192 15.58 -11.61 6.94
N GLN A 193 14.33 -12.06 7.11
CA GLN A 193 13.95 -13.47 7.01
C GLN A 193 12.45 -13.66 6.75
N ILE A 194 12.06 -14.91 6.51
CA ILE A 194 10.71 -15.25 6.01
C ILE A 194 9.67 -15.49 7.13
N ASP A 195 10.10 -15.53 8.40
CA ASP A 195 9.19 -15.56 9.54
C ASP A 195 8.74 -14.12 9.87
N ASP A 196 7.43 -13.83 9.85
CA ASP A 196 6.92 -12.49 10.13
C ASP A 196 7.12 -12.04 11.58
N ARG A 197 7.42 -12.95 12.50
CA ARG A 197 7.68 -12.63 13.91
C ARG A 197 9.09 -12.15 14.15
N GLU A 198 10.00 -12.47 13.23
CA GLU A 198 11.43 -12.33 13.44
C GLU A 198 12.15 -11.68 12.24
N GLY A 199 11.41 -11.30 11.20
CA GLY A 199 11.93 -10.61 10.01
C GLY A 199 11.71 -9.11 10.06
N TRP A 200 12.20 -8.41 9.04
CA TRP A 200 11.93 -6.98 8.87
C TRP A 200 10.42 -6.75 8.71
N ASN A 201 9.88 -5.76 9.44
CA ASN A 201 8.45 -5.45 9.47
C ASN A 201 8.20 -3.97 9.17
N PRO A 202 7.19 -3.61 8.35
CA PRO A 202 6.73 -2.23 8.24
C PRO A 202 6.23 -1.67 9.57
N TYR A 203 6.22 -0.33 9.69
CA TYR A 203 5.81 0.38 10.92
C TYR A 203 4.36 0.13 11.37
N GLN A 204 3.44 -0.03 10.42
CA GLN A 204 2.02 -0.15 10.72
C GLN A 204 1.73 -1.37 11.61
N LEU A 205 0.57 -1.36 12.27
CA LEU A 205 0.09 -2.51 13.04
C LEU A 205 0.09 -3.78 12.19
N ARG A 206 0.46 -4.92 12.79
CA ARG A 206 0.58 -6.22 12.11
C ARG A 206 -0.68 -6.65 11.36
N ARG A 207 -1.88 -6.24 11.80
CA ARG A 207 -3.11 -6.52 11.06
C ARG A 207 -3.25 -5.73 9.74
N ASN A 208 -2.50 -4.64 9.57
CA ASN A 208 -2.70 -3.62 8.53
C ASN A 208 -1.48 -3.36 7.64
N TYR A 209 -0.28 -3.72 8.09
CA TYR A 209 1.00 -3.44 7.43
C TYR A 209 1.24 -4.11 6.06
N THR A 210 0.49 -5.16 5.73
CA THR A 210 0.49 -5.82 4.42
C THR A 210 -0.94 -6.14 3.98
N PRO A 211 -1.74 -5.13 3.56
CA PRO A 211 -3.14 -5.36 3.23
C PRO A 211 -3.31 -6.43 2.14
N PRO A 212 -4.41 -7.21 2.15
CA PRO A 212 -4.54 -8.44 1.38
C PRO A 212 -4.92 -8.18 -0.10
N PHE A 213 -4.08 -7.43 -0.79
CA PHE A 213 -4.17 -7.07 -2.20
C PHE A 213 -2.79 -6.61 -2.72
N PRO A 214 -2.55 -6.67 -4.05
CA PRO A 214 -1.28 -6.26 -4.67
C PRO A 214 -0.85 -4.83 -4.35
N ASP A 215 0.44 -4.54 -4.48
CA ASP A 215 1.02 -3.28 -4.00
C ASP A 215 0.66 -2.07 -4.86
N ILE A 216 0.89 -2.18 -6.17
CA ILE A 216 0.78 -1.07 -7.11
C ILE A 216 -0.61 -1.10 -7.79
N VAL A 217 -1.33 0.01 -7.88
CA VAL A 217 -1.04 1.36 -7.34
C VAL A 217 -1.49 1.50 -5.89
N SER A 218 -0.96 2.48 -5.15
CA SER A 218 -1.48 2.81 -3.82
C SER A 218 -2.94 3.30 -3.88
N GLY A 219 -3.85 2.58 -3.21
CA GLY A 219 -5.25 3.01 -3.08
C GLY A 219 -5.38 4.33 -2.35
N HIS A 220 -4.66 4.51 -1.24
CA HIS A 220 -4.62 5.77 -0.49
C HIS A 220 -4.24 6.94 -1.41
N SER A 221 -3.21 6.79 -2.23
CA SER A 221 -2.77 7.83 -3.15
C SER A 221 -3.83 8.13 -4.22
N ALA A 222 -4.42 7.10 -4.84
CA ALA A 222 -5.44 7.27 -5.87
C ALA A 222 -6.69 7.98 -5.35
N PHE A 223 -7.22 7.55 -4.19
CA PHE A 223 -8.38 8.19 -3.57
C PHE A 223 -8.07 9.62 -3.11
N SER A 224 -6.89 9.86 -2.55
CA SER A 224 -6.50 11.20 -2.11
C SER A 224 -6.32 12.18 -3.25
N THR A 225 -5.64 11.78 -4.33
CA THR A 225 -5.44 12.65 -5.48
C THR A 225 -6.76 12.93 -6.19
N SER A 226 -7.59 11.92 -6.44
CA SER A 226 -8.90 12.11 -7.10
C SER A 226 -9.83 13.00 -6.28
N SER A 227 -9.88 12.82 -4.96
CA SER A 227 -10.71 13.66 -4.08
C SER A 227 -10.18 15.08 -3.95
N SER A 228 -8.86 15.27 -3.88
CA SER A 228 -8.25 16.60 -3.73
C SER A 228 -8.39 17.49 -4.97
N VAL A 229 -8.62 16.91 -6.15
CA VAL A 229 -8.81 17.66 -7.40
C VAL A 229 -10.24 18.21 -7.52
N VAL A 230 -11.21 17.50 -6.93
CA VAL A 230 -12.62 17.90 -6.86
C VAL A 230 -12.78 19.05 -5.86
#